data_AF-A0A3G2V2T8-F1
#
_entry.id   AF-A0A3G2V2T8-F1
#
_cell.length_a   1.000
_cell.length_b   1.000
_cell.length_c   1.000
_cell.angle_alpha   90.00
_cell.angle_beta   90.00
_cell.angle_gamma   90.00
#
_symmetry.space_group_name_H-M   'P 1'
#
loop_
_entity.id
_entity.type
_entity.pdbx_description
1 polymer ?
#
loop_
_entity_poly.entity_id
_entity_poly.type
_entity_poly.pdbx_seq_one_letter_code
_entity_poly.pdbx_strand_id
1 'polypeptide(L)' 'MAKAKDAGKIEVRVLVDHGGHAADSVTSLTADEAKAAVKAGWADDDKAAVAFAKKEAAAQAKA' A
#
# COMPACT_ATOMS: atom_id res chain seq x y z
N MET A 1 18.97 11.09 20.42
CA MET A 1 17.50 11.25 20.52
C MET A 1 16.86 10.81 19.20
N ALA A 2 15.65 10.23 19.26
CA ALA A 2 14.75 9.86 18.16
C ALA A 2 15.05 8.57 17.34
N LYS A 3 14.64 7.41 17.88
CA LYS A 3 14.17 6.26 17.06
C LYS A 3 12.71 5.97 17.40
N ALA A 4 11.82 6.86 16.98
CA ALA A 4 10.39 6.63 17.02
C ALA A 4 9.81 7.34 15.81
N LYS A 5 9.51 6.63 14.71
CA LYS A 5 8.62 7.13 13.64
C LYS A 5 8.21 6.16 12.52
N ASP A 6 8.47 4.86 12.60
CA ASP A 6 7.94 3.89 11.60
C ASP A 6 6.84 2.97 12.13
N ALA A 7 6.44 3.09 13.39
CA ALA A 7 5.40 2.25 14.01
C ALA A 7 3.96 2.61 13.61
N GLY A 8 3.73 3.53 12.67
CA GLY A 8 2.40 4.05 12.34
C GLY A 8 1.99 3.94 10.87
N LYS A 9 2.84 3.36 10.02
CA LYS A 9 2.54 3.20 8.59
C LYS A 9 2.10 1.78 8.28
N ILE A 10 1.00 1.66 7.54
CA ILE A 10 0.44 0.42 7.03
C ILE A 10 0.69 0.39 5.54
N GLU A 11 1.18 -0.75 5.05
CA GLU A 11 1.29 -0.98 3.61
C GLU A 11 -0.07 -1.38 3.07
N VAL A 12 -0.48 -0.72 1.99
CA VAL A 12 -1.72 -1.02 1.29
C VAL A 12 -1.43 -1.25 -0.18
N ARG A 13 -2.19 -2.13 -0.81
CA ARG A 13 -2.21 -2.31 -2.26
C ARG A 13 -3.16 -1.28 -2.86
N VAL A 14 -2.74 -0.62 -3.91
CA VAL A 14 -3.57 0.28 -4.69
C VAL A 14 -4.36 -0.56 -5.68
N LEU A 15 -5.68 -0.55 -5.59
CA LEU A 15 -6.56 -1.32 -6.48
C LEU A 15 -6.83 -0.59 -7.79
N VAL A 16 -6.91 0.75 -7.73
CA VAL A 16 -7.15 1.61 -8.89
C VAL A 16 -6.26 2.84 -8.81
N ASP A 17 -5.82 3.35 -9.97
CA ASP A 17 -5.03 4.57 -10.06
C ASP A 17 -5.72 5.73 -9.32
N HIS A 18 -5.03 6.30 -8.34
CA HIS A 18 -5.59 7.36 -7.51
C HIS A 18 -4.51 8.27 -6.93
N GLY A 19 -4.66 9.59 -7.12
CA GLY A 19 -3.83 10.59 -6.45
C GLY A 19 -2.32 10.48 -6.71
N GLY A 20 -1.92 9.94 -7.86
CA GLY A 20 -0.50 9.69 -8.20
C GLY A 20 0.02 8.32 -7.75
N HIS A 21 -0.84 7.46 -7.18
CA HIS A 21 -0.55 6.06 -6.94
C HIS A 21 -1.05 5.21 -8.12
N ALA A 22 -0.16 4.40 -8.69
CA ALA A 22 -0.52 3.50 -9.78
C ALA A 22 -1.31 2.29 -9.28
N ALA A 23 -2.25 1.78 -10.06
CA ALA A 23 -2.89 0.50 -9.76
C ALA A 23 -1.83 -0.61 -9.61
N ASP A 24 -2.15 -1.60 -8.77
CA ASP A 24 -1.31 -2.75 -8.44
C ASP A 24 0.04 -2.42 -7.76
N SER A 25 0.26 -1.15 -7.42
CA SER A 25 1.40 -0.75 -6.61
C SER A 25 1.13 -0.90 -5.12
N VAL A 26 2.21 -0.99 -4.34
CA VAL A 26 2.14 -0.98 -2.87
C VAL A 26 2.64 0.36 -2.39
N THR A 27 1.86 1.01 -1.52
CA THR A 27 2.21 2.28 -0.89
C THR A 27 2.09 2.17 0.62
N SER A 28 2.86 2.98 1.36
CA SER A 28 2.82 3.02 2.81
C SER A 28 2.10 4.29 3.28
N LEU A 29 0.92 4.11 3.86
CA LEU A 29 0.08 5.19 4.38
C LEU A 29 0.05 5.14 5.91
N THR A 30 -0.36 6.22 6.58
CA THR A 30 -0.69 6.11 8.01
C THR A 30 -1.94 5.23 8.22
N ALA A 31 -2.16 4.75 9.44
CA ALA A 31 -3.32 3.90 9.73
C ALA A 31 -4.67 4.57 9.40
N ASP A 32 -4.79 5.88 9.64
CA ASP A 32 -5.99 6.65 9.32
C ASP A 32 -6.17 6.83 7.81
N GLU A 33 -5.08 7.11 7.08
CA GLU A 33 -5.10 7.22 5.61
C GLU A 33 -5.40 5.88 4.93
N ALA A 34 -4.83 4.78 5.43
CA ALA A 34 -5.12 3.44 4.94
C ALA A 34 -6.61 3.10 5.10
N LYS A 35 -7.19 3.35 6.28
CA LYS A 35 -8.63 3.19 6.51
C LYS A 35 -9.47 4.07 5.59
N ALA A 36 -9.06 5.32 5.38
CA ALA A 36 -9.76 6.22 4.47
C ALA A 36 -9.69 5.72 3.02
N ALA A 37 -8.54 5.21 2.58
CA ALA A 37 -8.32 4.67 1.24
C ALA A 37 -9.14 3.40 0.98
N VAL A 38 -9.16 2.49 1.95
CA VAL A 38 -10.00 1.27 1.91
C VAL A 38 -11.48 1.64 1.90
N LYS A 39 -11.91 2.59 2.75
CA LYS A 39 -13.30 3.07 2.77
C LYS A 39 -13.70 3.78 1.48
N ALA A 40 -12.76 4.50 0.85
CA ALA A 40 -12.96 5.12 -0.45
C ALA A 40 -12.93 4.09 -1.61
N GLY A 41 -12.53 2.85 -1.33
CA GLY A 41 -12.58 1.73 -2.27
C GLY A 41 -11.45 1.68 -3.28
N TRP A 42 -10.38 2.48 -3.10
CA TRP A 42 -9.25 2.51 -4.04
C TRP A 42 -7.99 1.80 -3.53
N ALA A 43 -7.97 1.37 -2.26
CA ALA A 43 -6.88 0.59 -1.68
C ALA A 43 -7.37 -0.63 -0.89
N ASP A 44 -6.46 -1.56 -0.67
CA ASP A 44 -6.66 -2.79 0.10
C ASP A 44 -5.54 -2.95 1.14
N ASP A 45 -5.90 -3.01 2.42
CA ASP A 45 -4.97 -3.22 3.54
C ASP A 45 -4.84 -4.69 3.96
N ASP A 46 -5.46 -5.62 3.22
CA ASP A 46 -5.33 -7.04 3.48
C ASP A 46 -3.88 -7.52 3.27
N LYS A 47 -3.35 -8.22 4.26
CA LYS A 47 -1.95 -8.67 4.26
C LYS A 47 -1.63 -9.60 3.09
N ALA A 48 -2.59 -10.41 2.63
CA ALA A 48 -2.39 -11.30 1.49
C ALA A 48 -2.40 -10.49 0.17
N ALA A 49 -3.30 -9.51 0.04
CA ALA A 49 -3.34 -8.62 -1.11
C ALA A 49 -2.04 -7.80 -1.26
N VAL A 50 -1.53 -7.25 -0.16
CA VAL A 50 -0.25 -6.52 -0.13
C VAL A 50 0.92 -7.44 -0.47
N ALA A 51 0.97 -8.64 0.10
CA ALA A 51 2.03 -9.61 -0.20
C ALA A 51 2.01 -10.06 -1.67
N PHE A 52 0.83 -10.21 -2.27
CA PHE A 52 0.66 -10.53 -3.68
C PHE A 52 1.20 -9.38 -4.55
N ALA A 53 0.77 -8.14 -4.30
CA ALA A 53 1.25 -6.97 -5.05
C ALA A 53 2.76 -6.77 -4.93
N LYS A 54 3.36 -7.03 -3.76
CA LYS A 54 4.83 -7.03 -3.60
C LYS A 54 5.52 -8.08 -4.48
N LYS A 55 4.95 -9.28 -4.59
CA LYS A 55 5.49 -10.34 -5.44
C LYS A 55 5.38 -10.00 -6.92
N GLU A 56 4.24 -9.44 -7.33
CA GLU A 56 4.03 -8.97 -8.70
C GLU A 56 4.98 -7.83 -9.06
N ALA A 57 5.14 -6.83 -8.19
CA ALA A 57 6.10 -5.75 -8.41
C ALA A 57 7.54 -6.29 -8.56
N ALA A 58 7.92 -7.28 -7.76
CA ALA A 58 9.22 -7.95 -7.88
C ALA A 58 9.36 -8.80 -9.16
N ALA A 59 8.25 -9.35 -9.68
CA ALA A 59 8.24 -10.09 -10.93
C ALA A 59 8.34 -9.14 -12.14
N GLN A 60 7.62 -8.02 -12.12
CA GLN A 60 7.64 -7.01 -13.17
C GLN A 60 8.99 -6.27 -13.26
N ALA A 61 9.70 -6.08 -12.15
CA ALA A 61 11.05 -5.51 -12.15
C ALA A 61 12.13 -6.43 -12.76
N LYS A 62 11.80 -7.69 -13.06
CA LYS A 62 12.71 -8.68 -13.66
C LYS A 62 12.35 -9.03 -15.11
N ALA A 63 11.31 -8.41 -15.68
CA ALA A 63 10.85 -8.64 -17.04
C ALA A 63 11.53 -7.68 -18.03
#